data_AF-A0A374ADD0-F1
#
_entry.id   AF-A0A374ADD0-F1
#
_cell.length_a   1.000
_cell.length_b   1.000
_cell.length_c   1.000
_cell.angle_alpha   90.00
_cell.angle_beta   90.00
_cell.angle_gamma   90.00
#
_symmetry.space_group_name_H-M   'P 1'
#
loop_
_entity.id
_entity.type
_entity.pdbx_description
1 polymer ?
#
loop_
_entity_poly.entity_id
_entity_poly.type
_entity_poly.pdbx_seq_one_letter_code
_entity_poly.pdbx_strand_id
1 'polypeptide(L)'
;MIDEVIKMKQNKNIVSIFCDETDSTTFLEGYIYAVGVQKFLIKHITPHGLADGYILKELDSIVHLETGGKYERKIEKLYHKKNQKHIDLEIDKNSDLEDNILQICMNNEYITSFEMVEDDECPIKGTIKELDSNKVIVSKLTEDGEEDGEAVLKKENIDTISFLGVDEEDIEILRGVNRSF
;
A
#
# COMPACT_ATOMS: atom_id res chain seq x y z
N MET A 1 6.09 -0.68 -19.35
CA MET A 1 5.32 -0.16 -18.20
C MET A 1 6.22 0.61 -17.24
N ILE A 2 7.31 0.02 -16.71
CA ILE A 2 8.20 0.64 -15.71
C ILE A 2 8.64 2.08 -16.05
N ASP A 3 9.05 2.37 -17.29
CA ASP A 3 9.50 3.71 -17.69
C ASP A 3 8.40 4.77 -17.52
N GLU A 4 7.14 4.41 -17.79
CA GLU A 4 6.02 5.33 -17.62
C GLU A 4 5.71 5.54 -16.14
N VAL A 5 5.78 4.50 -15.30
CA VAL A 5 5.63 4.61 -13.84
C VAL A 5 6.72 5.51 -13.25
N ILE A 6 7.97 5.35 -13.68
CA ILE A 6 9.10 6.22 -13.28
C ILE A 6 8.85 7.67 -13.68
N LYS A 7 8.37 7.91 -14.90
CA LYS A 7 8.03 9.26 -15.38
C LYS A 7 6.90 9.89 -14.59
N MET A 8 5.85 9.13 -14.25
CA MET A 8 4.76 9.65 -13.41
C MET A 8 5.23 10.02 -12.01
N LYS A 9 6.10 9.18 -11.41
CA LYS A 9 6.78 9.50 -10.15
C LYS A 9 7.57 10.81 -10.22
N GLN A 10 8.35 11.00 -11.29
CA GLN A 10 9.16 12.22 -11.47
C GLN A 10 8.30 13.47 -11.63
N ASN A 11 7.20 13.36 -12.37
CA ASN A 11 6.26 14.47 -12.60
C ASN A 11 5.41 14.79 -11.37
N LYS A 12 5.32 13.88 -10.40
CA LYS A 12 4.48 14.00 -9.20
C LYS A 12 3.00 14.22 -9.57
N ASN A 13 2.53 13.55 -10.61
CA ASN A 13 1.13 13.57 -10.98
C ASN A 13 0.36 12.55 -10.14
N ILE A 14 -0.93 12.82 -9.89
CA ILE A 14 -1.85 11.75 -9.52
C ILE A 14 -2.04 10.84 -10.74
N VAL A 15 -2.04 9.54 -10.48
CA VAL A 15 -2.22 8.47 -11.46
C VAL A 15 -3.33 7.55 -10.98
N SER A 16 -4.20 7.16 -11.89
CA SER A 16 -5.15 6.05 -11.73
C SER A 16 -4.51 4.80 -12.34
N ILE A 17 -4.38 3.72 -11.57
CA ILE A 17 -3.67 2.49 -11.93
C ILE A 17 -4.65 1.33 -11.91
N PHE A 18 -4.88 0.74 -13.07
CA PHE A 18 -5.81 -0.37 -13.23
C PHE A 18 -5.01 -1.66 -13.25
N CYS A 19 -5.26 -2.53 -12.27
CA CYS A 19 -4.52 -3.78 -12.08
C CYS A 19 -5.36 -5.04 -12.36
N ASP A 20 -6.66 -4.90 -12.58
CA ASP A 20 -7.56 -6.01 -12.89
C ASP A 20 -8.02 -5.92 -14.35
N GLU A 21 -7.73 -6.95 -15.15
CA GLU A 21 -8.15 -7.03 -16.56
C GLU A 21 -9.66 -7.27 -16.69
N THR A 22 -10.30 -7.80 -15.65
CA THR A 22 -11.70 -8.21 -15.62
C THR A 22 -12.61 -7.18 -14.97
N ASP A 23 -12.06 -6.30 -14.12
CA ASP A 23 -12.78 -5.21 -13.47
C ASP A 23 -12.10 -3.84 -13.65
N SER A 24 -12.59 -3.10 -14.65
CA SER A 24 -12.16 -1.70 -14.87
C SER A 24 -12.70 -0.69 -13.85
N THR A 25 -13.55 -1.11 -12.90
CA THR A 25 -14.12 -0.20 -11.89
C THR A 25 -13.26 -0.10 -10.64
N THR A 26 -12.36 -1.06 -10.43
CA THR A 26 -11.42 -1.09 -9.31
C THR A 26 -10.04 -0.65 -9.78
N PHE A 27 -9.50 0.41 -9.18
CA PHE A 27 -8.18 0.96 -9.52
C PHE A 27 -7.57 1.67 -8.32
N LEU A 28 -6.24 1.73 -8.29
CA LEU A 28 -5.50 2.51 -7.29
C LEU A 28 -5.39 3.95 -7.77
N GLU A 29 -5.58 4.91 -6.87
CA GLU A 29 -5.36 6.31 -7.18
C GLU A 29 -4.33 6.93 -6.25
N GLY A 30 -3.40 7.72 -6.78
CA GLY A 30 -2.43 8.40 -5.93
C GLY A 30 -1.14 8.84 -6.60
N TYR A 31 -0.13 9.10 -5.77
CA TYR A 31 1.20 9.44 -6.24
C TYR A 31 2.13 8.23 -6.15
N ILE A 32 2.79 7.88 -7.26
CA ILE A 32 3.86 6.86 -7.22
C ILE A 32 4.98 7.38 -6.32
N TYR A 33 5.22 6.68 -5.21
CA TYR A 33 6.18 7.08 -4.17
C TYR A 33 7.55 6.43 -4.36
N ALA A 34 7.59 5.14 -4.69
CA ALA A 34 8.81 4.38 -4.99
C ALA A 34 8.57 3.39 -6.11
N VAL A 35 9.64 3.03 -6.82
CA VAL A 35 9.63 2.04 -7.91
C VAL A 35 10.88 1.18 -7.74
N GLY A 36 10.67 -0.12 -7.60
CA GLY A 36 11.70 -1.15 -7.57
C GLY A 36 11.87 -1.80 -8.93
N VAL A 37 12.47 -3.00 -8.96
CA VAL A 37 12.65 -3.75 -10.22
C VAL A 37 11.33 -4.36 -10.69
N GLN A 38 10.57 -4.98 -9.78
CA GLN A 38 9.31 -5.66 -10.09
C GLN A 38 8.11 -4.98 -9.45
N LYS A 39 8.27 -4.32 -8.29
CA LYS A 39 7.16 -3.67 -7.58
C LYS A 39 7.18 -2.14 -7.65
N PHE A 40 6.03 -1.53 -7.42
CA PHE A 40 5.88 -0.09 -7.18
C PHE A 40 5.12 0.15 -5.88
N LEU A 41 5.38 1.29 -5.27
CA LEU A 41 4.70 1.76 -4.06
C LEU A 41 3.96 3.05 -4.38
N ILE A 42 2.66 3.11 -4.07
CA ILE A 42 1.82 4.29 -4.26
C ILE A 42 1.40 4.88 -2.91
N LYS A 43 1.41 6.21 -2.80
CA LYS A 43 0.71 6.98 -1.75
C LYS A 43 -0.77 7.02 -2.15
N HIS A 44 -1.57 6.13 -1.58
CA HIS A 44 -2.95 5.92 -2.03
C HIS A 44 -3.86 7.06 -1.57
N ILE A 45 -4.80 7.45 -2.42
CA ILE A 45 -5.71 8.56 -2.19
C ILE A 45 -7.12 8.09 -2.52
N THR A 46 -8.02 8.27 -1.58
CA THR A 46 -9.44 7.92 -1.81
C THR A 46 -10.05 8.80 -2.91
N PRO A 47 -11.18 8.38 -3.54
CA PRO A 47 -11.95 9.21 -4.46
C PRO A 47 -12.51 10.53 -3.87
N HIS A 48 -12.35 10.72 -2.55
CA HIS A 48 -12.69 11.93 -1.82
C HIS A 48 -11.49 12.84 -1.55
N GLY A 49 -10.31 12.48 -2.08
CA GLY A 49 -9.06 13.19 -1.88
C GLY A 49 -8.59 13.15 -0.43
N LEU A 50 -8.70 12.00 0.23
CA LEU A 50 -8.12 11.75 1.56
C LEU A 50 -6.89 10.86 1.40
N ALA A 51 -5.85 11.11 2.20
CA ALA A 51 -4.72 10.18 2.27
C ALA A 51 -5.21 8.84 2.81
N ASP A 52 -4.74 7.74 2.23
CA ASP A 52 -5.19 6.39 2.55
C ASP A 52 -4.01 5.41 2.50
N GLY A 53 -2.96 5.80 3.23
CA GLY A 53 -1.78 4.97 3.40
C GLY A 53 -0.99 4.69 2.12
N TYR A 54 -0.42 3.49 2.11
CA TYR A 54 0.51 3.03 1.10
C TYR A 54 0.10 1.67 0.61
N ILE A 55 0.27 1.45 -0.71
CA ILE A 55 0.01 0.15 -1.34
C ILE A 55 1.24 -0.23 -2.19
N LEU A 56 1.80 -1.40 -1.92
CA LEU A 56 2.86 -2.02 -2.72
C LEU A 56 2.25 -3.10 -3.61
N LYS A 57 2.52 -3.04 -4.91
CA LYS A 57 2.03 -4.03 -5.89
C LYS A 57 3.03 -4.30 -7.01
N GLU A 58 2.84 -5.41 -7.70
CA GLU A 58 3.63 -5.78 -8.88
C GLU A 58 3.40 -4.83 -10.06
N LEU A 59 4.47 -4.41 -10.73
CA LEU A 59 4.42 -3.63 -11.97
C LEU A 59 3.75 -4.41 -13.10
N ASP A 60 3.94 -5.73 -13.11
CA ASP A 60 3.35 -6.61 -14.14
C ASP A 60 1.84 -6.78 -13.96
N SER A 61 1.28 -6.42 -12.80
CA SER A 61 -0.18 -6.37 -12.59
C SER A 61 -0.83 -5.19 -13.33
N ILE A 62 -0.07 -4.17 -13.74
CA ILE A 62 -0.65 -2.96 -14.34
C ILE A 62 -1.14 -3.24 -15.77
N VAL A 63 -2.45 -3.16 -15.95
CA VAL A 63 -3.13 -3.24 -17.25
C VAL A 63 -2.99 -1.93 -18.01
N HIS A 64 -3.33 -0.81 -17.38
CA HIS A 64 -3.13 0.53 -17.94
C HIS A 64 -3.09 1.62 -16.85
N LEU A 65 -2.69 2.82 -17.26
CA LEU A 65 -2.52 3.99 -16.40
C LEU A 65 -3.26 5.19 -17.01
N GLU A 66 -3.93 5.97 -16.18
CA GLU A 66 -4.49 7.26 -16.56
C GLU A 66 -3.89 8.40 -15.71
N THR A 67 -3.64 9.55 -16.32
CA THR A 67 -3.14 10.74 -15.60
C THR A 67 -3.53 12.03 -16.31
N GLY A 68 -3.65 13.11 -15.54
CA GLY A 68 -3.89 14.46 -16.07
C GLY A 68 -5.29 14.68 -16.67
N GLY A 69 -6.18 13.70 -16.54
CA GLY A 69 -7.58 13.77 -16.91
C GLY A 69 -8.40 14.64 -15.95
N LYS A 70 -9.71 14.71 -16.18
CA LYS A 70 -10.63 15.47 -15.31
C LYS A 70 -10.73 14.85 -13.91
N TYR A 71 -10.64 13.53 -13.83
CA TYR A 71 -10.75 12.77 -12.61
C TYR A 71 -9.53 13.01 -11.71
N GLU A 72 -8.30 12.75 -12.20
CA GLU A 72 -7.08 12.91 -11.39
C GLU A 72 -6.89 14.36 -10.94
N ARG A 73 -7.22 15.33 -11.80
CA ARG A 73 -7.20 16.76 -11.43
C ARG A 73 -8.24 17.13 -10.37
N LYS A 74 -9.39 16.44 -10.32
CA LYS A 74 -10.39 16.65 -9.26
C LYS A 74 -9.81 16.14 -7.94
N ILE A 75 -9.21 14.96 -7.93
CA ILE A 75 -8.69 14.33 -6.72
C ILE A 75 -7.49 15.09 -6.17
N GLU A 76 -6.57 15.55 -7.04
CA GLU A 76 -5.45 16.40 -6.66
C GLU A 76 -5.93 17.70 -5.98
N LYS A 77 -6.96 18.34 -6.55
CA LYS A 77 -7.57 19.53 -5.94
C LYS A 77 -8.20 19.24 -4.59
N LEU A 78 -8.88 18.10 -4.42
CA LEU A 78 -9.50 17.72 -3.16
C LEU A 78 -8.43 17.46 -2.10
N TYR A 79 -7.42 16.66 -2.42
CA TYR A 79 -6.29 16.32 -1.56
C TYR A 79 -5.60 17.57 -1.01
N HIS A 80 -5.26 18.53 -1.89
CA HIS A 80 -4.66 19.80 -1.47
C HIS A 80 -5.61 20.70 -0.68
N LYS A 81 -6.89 20.82 -1.08
CA LYS A 81 -7.86 21.66 -0.36
C LYS A 81 -8.18 21.13 1.04
N LYS A 82 -8.06 19.82 1.25
CA LYS A 82 -8.22 19.15 2.55
C LYS A 82 -6.91 19.10 3.35
N ASN A 83 -5.84 19.75 2.88
CA ASN A 83 -4.51 19.77 3.49
C ASN A 83 -3.97 18.37 3.84
N GLN A 84 -4.30 17.37 3.02
CA GLN A 84 -3.90 15.99 3.24
C GLN A 84 -2.40 15.81 3.03
N LYS A 85 -1.81 14.88 3.78
CA LYS A 85 -0.41 14.50 3.72
C LYS A 85 -0.28 13.01 4.01
N HIS A 86 0.73 12.39 3.42
CA HIS A 86 1.21 11.07 3.82
C HIS A 86 2.50 11.26 4.61
N ILE A 87 2.74 10.40 5.60
CA ILE A 87 4.00 10.35 6.36
C ILE A 87 5.11 9.93 5.42
N ASP A 88 6.22 10.67 5.36
CA ASP A 88 7.33 10.29 4.49
C ASP A 88 8.08 9.08 5.06
N LEU A 89 8.28 8.06 4.23
CA LEU A 89 9.06 6.85 4.58
C LEU A 89 10.51 7.01 4.12
N GLU A 90 11.45 6.55 4.95
CA GLU A 90 12.88 6.49 4.63
C GLU A 90 13.19 5.23 3.80
N ILE A 91 13.04 5.34 2.47
CA ILE A 91 13.31 4.22 1.55
C ILE A 91 14.82 4.08 1.31
N ASP A 92 15.38 2.91 1.60
CA ASP A 92 16.75 2.56 1.20
C ASP A 92 16.77 2.19 -0.29
N LYS A 93 17.52 2.97 -1.07
CA LYS A 93 17.61 2.81 -2.52
C LYS A 93 18.54 1.66 -2.94
N ASN A 94 19.28 1.08 -2.00
CA ASN A 94 20.22 -0.01 -2.28
C ASN A 94 19.64 -1.39 -1.94
N SER A 95 18.48 -1.44 -1.30
CA SER A 95 17.75 -2.67 -1.01
C SER A 95 16.66 -2.93 -2.04
N ASP A 96 16.21 -4.18 -2.12
CA ASP A 96 14.96 -4.49 -2.79
C ASP A 96 13.80 -3.72 -2.14
N LEU A 97 12.84 -3.28 -2.97
CA LEU A 97 11.76 -2.41 -2.49
C LEU A 97 10.81 -3.15 -1.54
N GLU A 98 10.46 -4.40 -1.83
CA GLU A 98 9.56 -5.18 -0.97
C GLU A 98 10.19 -5.43 0.38
N ASP A 99 11.43 -5.92 0.39
CA ASP A 99 12.17 -6.18 1.63
C ASP A 99 12.31 -4.91 2.46
N ASN A 100 12.57 -3.76 1.82
CA ASN A 100 12.66 -2.49 2.52
C ASN A 100 11.33 -2.06 3.15
N ILE A 101 10.21 -2.22 2.43
CA ILE A 101 8.88 -1.89 2.96
C ILE A 101 8.49 -2.82 4.09
N LEU A 102 8.68 -4.13 3.96
CA LEU A 102 8.45 -5.08 5.03
C LEU A 102 9.28 -4.75 6.27
N GLN A 103 10.55 -4.36 6.09
CA GLN A 103 11.40 -3.95 7.20
C GLN A 103 10.93 -2.63 7.85
N ILE A 104 10.45 -1.66 7.06
CA ILE A 104 9.87 -0.42 7.58
C ILE A 104 8.62 -0.73 8.41
N CYS A 105 7.71 -1.56 7.89
CA CYS A 105 6.50 -1.95 8.61
C CYS A 105 6.84 -2.69 9.91
N MET A 106 7.80 -3.62 9.88
CA MET A 106 8.27 -4.34 11.07
C MET A 106 8.88 -3.38 12.10
N ASN A 107 9.81 -2.51 11.69
CA ASN A 107 10.54 -1.62 12.60
C ASN A 107 9.64 -0.59 13.29
N ASN A 108 8.59 -0.15 12.59
CA ASN A 108 7.63 0.82 13.12
C ASN A 108 6.40 0.14 13.72
N GLU A 109 6.34 -1.20 13.73
CA GLU A 109 5.17 -1.98 14.16
C GLU A 109 3.87 -1.47 13.49
N TYR A 110 3.91 -1.16 12.19
CA TYR A 110 2.71 -0.78 11.46
C TYR A 110 1.81 -2.01 11.31
N ILE A 111 0.51 -1.81 11.55
CA ILE A 111 -0.48 -2.78 11.10
C ILE A 111 -0.39 -2.82 9.57
N THR A 112 -0.25 -4.02 9.03
CA THR A 112 -0.02 -4.28 7.61
C THR A 112 -1.02 -5.34 7.16
N SER A 113 -1.69 -5.08 6.05
CA SER A 113 -2.59 -6.03 5.41
C SER A 113 -1.89 -6.70 4.22
N PHE A 114 -2.09 -8.01 4.10
CA PHE A 114 -1.50 -8.85 3.08
C PHE A 114 -2.60 -9.55 2.28
N GLU A 115 -2.73 -9.20 1.00
CA GLU A 115 -3.56 -9.94 0.05
C GLU A 115 -2.72 -11.04 -0.60
N MET A 116 -3.27 -12.25 -0.67
CA MET A 116 -2.58 -13.43 -1.20
C MET A 116 -3.13 -13.76 -2.60
N VAL A 117 -2.28 -14.23 -3.52
CA VAL A 117 -2.67 -14.49 -4.93
C VAL A 117 -3.82 -15.49 -5.09
N GLU A 118 -3.94 -16.48 -4.21
CA GLU A 118 -4.90 -17.60 -4.33
C GLU A 118 -6.07 -17.51 -3.33
N ASP A 119 -6.25 -16.36 -2.67
CA ASP A 119 -7.21 -16.25 -1.57
C ASP A 119 -8.38 -15.32 -1.92
N ASP A 120 -9.59 -15.89 -2.01
CA ASP A 120 -10.85 -15.14 -2.12
C ASP A 120 -11.30 -14.62 -0.72
N GLU A 121 -10.53 -14.85 0.34
CA GLU A 121 -10.80 -14.38 1.70
C GLU A 121 -10.33 -12.94 1.96
N CYS A 122 -10.68 -12.42 3.14
CA CYS A 122 -10.23 -11.11 3.60
C CYS A 122 -8.70 -11.09 3.77
N PRO A 123 -8.03 -9.94 3.51
CA PRO A 123 -6.60 -9.81 3.70
C PRO A 123 -6.16 -10.24 5.11
N ILE A 124 -4.97 -10.84 5.21
CA ILE A 124 -4.36 -11.13 6.51
C ILE A 124 -3.83 -9.82 7.08
N LYS A 125 -4.40 -9.35 8.19
CA LYS A 125 -4.01 -8.09 8.85
C LYS A 125 -3.22 -8.35 10.13
N GLY A 126 -2.18 -7.57 10.40
CA GLY A 126 -1.42 -7.72 11.64
C GLY A 126 -0.10 -6.97 11.69
N THR A 127 0.71 -7.26 12.70
CA THR A 127 2.07 -6.70 12.84
C THR A 127 3.11 -7.76 12.49
N ILE A 128 4.18 -7.36 11.80
CA ILE A 128 5.25 -8.27 11.40
C ILE A 128 6.14 -8.58 12.62
N LYS A 129 6.25 -9.87 12.97
CA LYS A 129 7.14 -10.36 14.05
C LYS A 129 8.53 -10.72 13.57
N GLU A 130 8.61 -11.33 12.41
CA GLU A 130 9.84 -11.86 11.83
C GLU A 130 9.69 -11.89 10.30
N LEU A 131 10.77 -11.64 9.59
CA LEU A 131 10.85 -11.91 8.16
C LEU A 131 12.26 -12.39 7.80
N ASP A 132 12.34 -13.22 6.77
CA ASP A 132 13.60 -13.64 6.16
C ASP A 132 13.51 -13.47 4.63
N SER A 133 14.42 -14.07 3.86
CA SER A 133 14.41 -13.92 2.40
C SER A 133 13.17 -14.49 1.71
N ASN A 134 12.43 -15.41 2.35
CA ASN A 134 11.38 -16.19 1.71
C ASN A 134 10.01 -16.03 2.37
N LYS A 135 9.96 -15.70 3.67
CA LYS A 135 8.71 -15.64 4.44
C LYS A 135 8.59 -14.38 5.30
N VAL A 136 7.34 -14.09 5.67
CA VAL A 136 6.94 -13.09 6.66
C VAL A 136 6.08 -13.79 7.71
N ILE A 137 6.34 -13.55 8.99
CA ILE A 137 5.54 -14.04 10.11
C ILE A 137 4.78 -12.86 10.70
N VAL A 138 3.46 -12.97 10.75
CA VAL A 138 2.55 -11.91 11.15
C VAL A 138 1.81 -12.32 12.42
N SER A 139 1.80 -11.45 13.43
CA SER A 139 0.83 -11.55 14.53
C SER A 139 -0.49 -10.99 14.05
N LYS A 140 -1.45 -11.87 13.82
CA LYS A 140 -2.72 -11.48 13.22
C LYS A 140 -3.54 -10.65 14.20
N LEU A 141 -4.30 -9.74 13.62
CA LEU A 141 -5.31 -8.95 14.29
C LEU A 141 -6.65 -9.16 13.58
N THR A 142 -7.73 -9.20 14.35
CA THR A 142 -9.07 -9.11 13.79
C THR A 142 -9.38 -7.67 13.37
N GLU A 143 -10.43 -7.48 12.57
CA GLU A 143 -10.97 -6.14 12.26
C GLU A 143 -11.41 -5.37 13.52
N ASP A 144 -11.72 -6.08 14.61
CA ASP A 144 -12.09 -5.48 15.89
C ASP A 144 -10.86 -5.11 16.76
N GLY A 145 -9.63 -5.30 16.25
CA GLY A 145 -8.40 -5.01 16.98
C GLY A 145 -7.94 -6.12 17.95
N GLU A 146 -8.58 -7.27 17.96
CA GLU A 146 -8.23 -8.37 18.87
C GLU A 146 -7.08 -9.22 18.32
N GLU A 147 -6.28 -9.84 19.19
CA GLU A 147 -5.22 -10.77 18.77
C GLU A 147 -5.82 -12.06 18.19
N ASP A 148 -5.36 -12.47 17.00
CA ASP A 148 -5.87 -13.66 16.31
C ASP A 148 -4.74 -14.64 15.91
N GLY A 149 -3.83 -14.90 16.84
CA GLY A 149 -2.73 -15.86 16.63
C GLY A 149 -1.71 -15.38 15.60
N GLU A 150 -1.16 -16.33 14.83
CA GLU A 150 -0.04 -16.07 13.92
C GLU A 150 -0.28 -16.66 12.54
N ALA A 151 0.24 -15.99 11.52
CA ALA A 151 0.31 -16.47 10.14
C ALA A 151 1.76 -16.50 9.64
N VAL A 152 2.08 -17.48 8.80
CA VAL A 152 3.36 -17.58 8.10
C VAL A 152 3.09 -17.49 6.61
N LEU A 153 3.51 -16.38 6.00
CA LEU A 153 3.27 -16.06 4.61
C LEU A 153 4.54 -16.31 3.80
N LYS A 154 4.40 -16.91 2.63
CA LYS A 154 5.47 -16.93 1.63
C LYS A 154 5.44 -15.62 0.86
N LYS A 155 6.57 -14.92 0.74
CA LYS A 155 6.68 -13.65 0.03
C LYS A 155 6.24 -13.76 -1.44
N GLU A 156 6.63 -14.86 -2.10
CA GLU A 156 6.27 -15.15 -3.50
C GLU A 156 4.75 -15.22 -3.76
N ASN A 157 3.93 -15.41 -2.73
CA ASN A 157 2.48 -15.53 -2.85
C ASN A 157 1.73 -14.26 -2.40
N ILE A 158 2.43 -13.20 -1.97
CA ILE A 158 1.83 -11.94 -1.56
C ILE A 158 1.59 -11.08 -2.80
N ASP A 159 0.33 -10.78 -3.09
CA ASP A 159 -0.09 -9.95 -4.23
C ASP A 159 -0.04 -8.45 -3.88
N THR A 160 -0.62 -8.08 -2.73
CA THR A 160 -0.69 -6.68 -2.28
C THR A 160 -0.25 -6.57 -0.83
N ILE A 161 0.50 -5.50 -0.54
CA ILE A 161 0.81 -5.08 0.83
C ILE A 161 0.26 -3.67 1.03
N SER A 162 -0.62 -3.48 2.00
CA SER A 162 -1.10 -2.15 2.42
C SER A 162 -0.80 -1.85 3.88
N PHE A 163 -0.58 -0.58 4.19
CA PHE A 163 -0.33 -0.11 5.55
C PHE A 163 -0.60 1.39 5.66
N LEU A 164 -0.91 1.86 6.88
CA LEU A 164 -1.28 3.24 7.19
C LEU A 164 -2.53 3.74 6.45
N GLY A 165 -3.34 2.84 5.89
CA GLY A 165 -4.65 3.13 5.33
C GLY A 165 -5.70 3.22 6.43
N VAL A 166 -6.92 3.61 6.03
CA VAL A 166 -8.03 3.79 6.98
C VAL A 166 -8.39 2.50 7.72
N ASP A 167 -8.30 1.35 7.04
CA ASP A 167 -8.56 0.04 7.64
C ASP A 167 -7.54 -0.28 8.73
N GLU A 168 -6.26 -0.02 8.49
CA GLU A 168 -5.22 -0.27 9.50
C GLU A 168 -5.29 0.74 10.66
N GLU A 169 -5.68 1.99 10.39
CA GLU A 169 -5.91 3.01 11.40
C GLU A 169 -7.09 2.63 12.33
N ASP A 170 -8.19 2.12 11.79
CA ASP A 170 -9.33 1.66 12.58
C ASP A 170 -8.92 0.56 13.57
N ILE A 171 -8.12 -0.41 13.12
CA ILE A 171 -7.59 -1.48 13.99
C ILE A 171 -6.65 -0.90 15.07
N GLU A 172 -5.79 0.06 14.74
CA GLU A 172 -4.94 0.74 15.74
C GLU A 172 -5.79 1.44 16.82
N ILE A 173 -6.85 2.15 16.41
CA ILE A 173 -7.77 2.86 17.31
C ILE A 173 -8.51 1.86 18.21
N LEU A 174 -9.04 0.77 17.65
CA LEU A 174 -9.80 -0.25 18.39
C LEU A 174 -8.91 -0.98 19.41
N ARG A 175 -7.61 -1.13 19.12
CA ARG A 175 -6.60 -1.63 20.07
C ARG A 175 -6.27 -0.67 21.21
N GLY A 176 -6.73 0.59 21.13
CA GLY A 176 -6.38 1.64 22.07
C GLY A 176 -4.96 2.17 21.89
N VAL A 177 -4.34 1.96 20.72
CA VAL A 177 -3.03 2.51 20.38
C VAL A 177 -3.24 3.89 19.74
N ASN A 178 -2.93 4.97 20.47
CA ASN A 178 -2.95 6.32 19.90
C ASN A 178 -1.57 6.66 19.32
N ARG A 179 -1.38 6.48 18.02
CA ARG A 179 -0.26 7.11 17.28
C ARG A 179 -0.70 8.49 16.82
N SER A 180 0.09 9.51 17.15
CA SER A 180 -0.13 10.86 16.63
C SER A 180 0.50 10.94 15.25
N PHE A 181 -0.33 10.97 14.21
CA PHE A 181 0.09 11.10 12.80
C PHE A 181 0.14 12.57 12.34
#